data_AF-A0A929DBJ1-F1
#
_entry.id   AF-A0A929DBJ1-F1
#
_cell.length_a   1.000
_cell.length_b   1.000
_cell.length_c   1.000
_cell.angle_alpha   90.00
_cell.angle_beta   90.00
_cell.angle_gamma   90.00
#
_symmetry.space_group_name_H-M   'P 1'
#
loop_
_entity.id
_entity.type
_entity.pdbx_description
1 polymer ?
#
loop_
_entity_poly.entity_id
_entity_poly.type
_entity_poly.pdbx_seq_one_letter_code
_entity_poly.pdbx_strand_id
1 'polypeptide(L)'
;MGCDVDRPCWSPQGQGATGRAGAGDIAEASNRFQARFIREKKERMRSVLLGVIRLYQVTLSRVLLPTCRFTPSCSEYGYEAIARYGVWRGGWMAVRRIARCHPFNPGGYDPIPNVEEDR
;
A
#
# COMPACT_ATOMS: atom_id res chain seq x y z
N MET A 1 38.06 -30.21 64.15
CA MET A 1 37.40 -28.94 64.51
C MET A 1 38.47 -27.99 64.98
N GLY A 2 38.96 -27.14 64.08
CA GLY A 2 39.94 -26.10 64.38
C GLY A 2 39.63 -24.93 63.46
N CYS A 3 38.92 -23.94 64.02
CA CYS A 3 38.61 -22.69 63.34
C CYS A 3 39.80 -21.76 63.57
N ASP A 4 40.60 -21.53 62.54
CA ASP A 4 41.62 -20.47 62.53
C ASP A 4 40.91 -19.12 62.33
N VAL A 5 40.94 -18.29 63.39
CA VAL A 5 40.31 -16.96 63.50
C VAL A 5 41.23 -15.85 62.96
N ASP A 6 42.44 -16.19 62.51
CA ASP A 6 43.47 -15.24 62.08
C ASP A 6 43.58 -15.14 60.55
N ARG A 7 42.54 -14.62 59.87
CA ARG A 7 42.73 -14.05 58.52
C ARG A 7 42.35 -12.57 58.45
N PRO A 8 43.28 -11.72 57.98
CA PRO A 8 43.15 -10.28 58.02
C PRO A 8 42.03 -9.78 57.10
N CYS A 9 41.36 -8.74 57.59
CA CYS A 9 40.55 -7.83 56.83
C CYS A 9 41.38 -7.26 55.66
N TRP A 10 41.18 -7.78 54.46
CA TRP A 10 41.54 -7.05 53.25
C TRP A 10 40.44 -7.17 52.20
N SER A 11 39.69 -6.08 52.08
CA SER A 11 38.78 -5.78 51.00
C SER A 11 39.60 -5.38 49.75
N PRO A 12 39.39 -6.02 48.60
CA PRO A 12 39.72 -5.42 47.32
C PRO A 12 38.53 -4.54 46.91
N GLN A 13 38.82 -3.25 46.89
CA GLN A 13 38.04 -2.21 46.26
C GLN A 13 37.74 -2.56 44.78
N GLY A 14 36.61 -2.04 44.30
CA GLY A 14 36.53 -1.51 42.93
C GLY A 14 36.25 -2.53 41.83
N GLN A 15 34.97 -2.81 41.60
CA GLN A 15 34.50 -3.12 40.25
C GLN A 15 33.43 -2.09 39.87
N GLY A 16 33.90 -0.88 39.54
CA GLY A 16 33.14 0.02 38.69
C GLY A 16 33.00 -0.64 37.32
N ALA A 17 31.84 -1.24 37.06
CA ALA A 17 31.42 -1.62 35.71
C ALA A 17 31.20 -0.33 34.91
N THR A 18 32.29 0.25 34.42
CA THR A 18 32.22 1.27 33.38
C THR A 18 31.61 0.61 32.14
N GLY A 19 30.44 1.12 31.76
CA GLY A 19 29.65 0.63 30.64
C GLY A 19 30.49 0.59 29.37
N ARG A 20 30.62 -0.59 28.79
CA ARG A 20 30.96 -0.75 27.37
C ARG A 20 29.66 -1.13 26.69
N ALA A 21 28.94 -0.15 26.14
CA ALA A 21 27.84 -0.40 25.23
C ALA A 21 28.37 -1.32 24.12
N GLY A 22 27.87 -2.55 24.07
CA GLY A 22 28.35 -3.56 23.14
C GLY A 22 27.78 -3.30 21.74
N ALA A 23 28.42 -3.84 20.71
CA ALA A 23 27.89 -3.82 19.34
C ALA A 23 26.45 -4.38 19.26
N GLY A 24 26.06 -5.27 20.19
CA GLY A 24 24.69 -5.76 20.35
C GLY A 24 23.68 -4.69 20.75
N ASP A 25 24.05 -3.74 21.60
CA ASP A 25 23.17 -2.64 22.03
C ASP A 25 22.87 -1.68 20.87
N ILE A 26 23.86 -1.45 20.01
CA ILE A 26 23.75 -0.61 18.80
C ILE A 26 22.84 -1.31 17.76
N ALA A 27 23.01 -2.62 17.57
CA ALA A 27 22.16 -3.40 16.66
C ALA A 27 20.71 -3.48 17.15
N GLU A 28 20.48 -3.61 18.46
CA GLU A 28 19.15 -3.65 19.04
C GLU A 28 18.45 -2.28 19.03
N ALA A 29 19.22 -1.20 19.24
CA ALA A 29 18.73 0.17 19.03
C ALA A 29 18.34 0.41 17.57
N SER A 30 19.15 -0.07 16.61
CA SER A 30 18.86 0.00 15.18
C SER A 30 17.60 -0.78 14.81
N ASN A 31 17.44 -2.02 15.30
CA ASN A 31 16.24 -2.84 15.04
C ASN A 31 14.97 -2.23 15.64
N ARG A 32 15.03 -1.67 16.86
CA ARG A 32 13.88 -0.95 17.46
C ARG A 32 13.51 0.29 16.68
N PHE A 33 14.49 1.02 16.16
CA PHE A 33 14.27 2.17 15.30
C PHE A 33 13.58 1.73 14.00
N GLN A 34 14.18 0.78 13.25
CA GLN A 34 13.62 0.24 12.00
C GLN A 34 12.19 -0.29 12.16
N ALA A 35 11.89 -1.01 13.26
CA ALA A 35 10.55 -1.51 13.54
C ALA A 35 9.50 -0.39 13.72
N ARG A 36 9.90 0.75 14.32
CA ARG A 36 9.02 1.94 14.46
C ARG A 36 8.72 2.55 13.09
N PHE A 37 9.72 2.73 12.23
CA PHE A 37 9.52 3.25 10.87
C PHE A 37 8.59 2.38 10.04
N ILE A 38 8.76 1.05 10.07
CA ILE A 38 7.92 0.13 9.31
C ILE A 38 6.46 0.25 9.77
N ARG A 39 6.23 0.36 11.09
CA ARG A 39 4.88 0.49 11.67
C ARG A 39 4.22 1.82 11.28
N GLU A 40 4.93 2.94 11.39
CA GLU A 40 4.42 4.25 10.95
C GLU A 40 4.13 4.28 9.44
N LYS A 41 5.04 3.72 8.63
CA LYS A 41 4.87 3.67 7.18
C LYS A 41 3.66 2.81 6.79
N LYS A 42 3.41 1.71 7.50
CA LYS A 42 2.25 0.82 7.29
C LYS A 42 0.93 1.54 7.58
N GLU A 43 0.84 2.29 8.66
CA GLU A 43 -0.37 3.05 9.00
C GLU A 43 -0.64 4.20 8.00
N ARG A 44 0.41 4.86 7.51
CA ARG A 44 0.30 5.87 6.46
C ARG A 44 -0.19 5.27 5.14
N MET A 45 0.37 4.13 4.74
CA MET A 45 -0.06 3.39 3.54
C MET A 45 -1.52 2.95 3.64
N ARG A 46 -1.95 2.46 4.80
CA ARG A 46 -3.35 2.09 5.06
C ARG A 46 -4.28 3.28 4.88
N SER A 47 -3.92 4.43 5.45
CA SER A 47 -4.71 5.65 5.34
C SER A 47 -4.82 6.15 3.91
N VAL A 48 -3.72 6.11 3.15
CA VAL A 48 -3.70 6.44 1.71
C VAL A 48 -4.59 5.49 0.92
N LEU A 49 -4.47 4.18 1.11
CA LEU A 49 -5.30 3.19 0.41
C LEU A 49 -6.78 3.38 0.70
N LEU A 50 -7.15 3.57 1.97
CA LEU A 50 -8.54 3.84 2.36
C LEU A 50 -9.07 5.13 1.74
N GLY A 51 -8.23 6.17 1.62
CA GLY A 51 -8.54 7.41 0.92
C GLY A 51 -8.80 7.20 -0.57
N VAL A 52 -7.95 6.41 -1.26
CA VAL A 52 -8.15 6.07 -2.68
C VAL A 52 -9.41 5.24 -2.88
N ILE A 53 -9.67 4.27 -2.00
CA ILE A 53 -10.89 3.45 -2.08
C ILE A 53 -12.14 4.32 -1.89
N ARG A 54 -12.15 5.25 -0.92
CA ARG A 54 -13.28 6.18 -0.76
C ARG A 54 -13.41 7.14 -1.93
N LEU A 55 -12.31 7.65 -2.48
CA LEU A 55 -12.33 8.49 -3.67
C LEU A 55 -12.92 7.73 -4.85
N TYR A 56 -12.51 6.47 -5.04
CA TYR A 56 -13.08 5.56 -6.04
C TYR A 56 -14.57 5.29 -5.80
N GLN A 57 -15.00 5.02 -4.57
CA GLN A 57 -16.42 4.82 -4.25
C GLN A 57 -17.26 6.08 -4.55
N VAL A 58 -16.75 7.26 -4.22
CA VAL A 58 -17.47 8.53 -4.46
C VAL A 58 -17.48 8.89 -5.95
N THR A 59 -16.38 8.70 -6.68
CA THR A 59 -16.33 8.96 -8.12
C THR A 59 -17.13 7.94 -8.90
N LEU A 60 -17.00 6.64 -8.59
CA LEU A 60 -17.84 5.60 -9.17
C LEU A 60 -19.32 5.81 -8.86
N SER A 61 -19.69 6.07 -7.61
CA SER A 61 -21.11 6.22 -7.23
C SER A 61 -21.75 7.46 -7.84
N ARG A 62 -20.97 8.49 -8.20
CA ARG A 62 -21.45 9.68 -8.92
C ARG A 62 -21.52 9.46 -10.44
N VAL A 63 -20.65 8.61 -10.99
CA VAL A 63 -20.57 8.31 -12.43
C VAL A 63 -21.49 7.16 -12.84
N LEU A 64 -21.79 6.23 -11.92
CA LEU A 64 -22.80 5.17 -12.07
C LEU A 64 -24.22 5.66 -11.71
N LEU A 65 -24.62 6.83 -12.20
CA LEU A 65 -26.05 7.02 -12.47
C LEU A 65 -26.42 6.02 -13.59
N PRO A 66 -27.57 5.33 -13.51
CA PRO A 66 -27.92 4.18 -14.37
C PRO A 66 -28.31 4.60 -15.81
N THR A 67 -27.57 5.49 -16.44
CA THR A 67 -27.80 5.91 -17.83
C THR A 67 -26.45 6.06 -18.51
N CYS A 68 -25.86 4.92 -18.90
CA CYS A 68 -24.79 4.94 -19.89
C CYS A 68 -25.30 5.62 -21.15
N ARG A 69 -24.62 6.69 -21.57
CA ARG A 69 -24.98 7.45 -22.76
C ARG A 69 -24.39 6.87 -24.05
N PHE A 70 -23.47 5.93 -23.91
CA PHE A 70 -22.86 5.17 -25.00
C PHE A 70 -23.42 3.75 -25.07
N THR A 71 -23.55 3.24 -26.28
CA THR A 71 -23.92 1.86 -26.57
C THR A 71 -22.74 1.16 -27.23
N PRO A 72 -22.25 0.01 -26.72
CA PRO A 72 -22.66 -0.71 -25.51
C PRO A 72 -22.30 0.05 -24.22
N SER A 73 -22.88 -0.34 -23.08
CA SER A 73 -22.70 0.33 -21.78
C SER A 73 -21.22 0.39 -21.37
N CYS A 74 -20.86 1.32 -20.47
CA CYS A 74 -19.48 1.45 -20.00
C CYS A 74 -18.96 0.19 -19.29
N SER A 75 -19.84 -0.57 -18.62
CA SER A 75 -19.49 -1.83 -17.97
C SER A 75 -19.28 -2.95 -18.99
N GLU A 76 -20.15 -3.05 -20.00
CA GLU A 76 -20.04 -4.04 -21.08
C GLU A 76 -18.76 -3.80 -21.89
N TYR A 77 -18.50 -2.55 -22.26
CA TYR A 77 -17.26 -2.15 -22.91
C TYR A 77 -16.05 -2.40 -22.01
N GLY A 78 -16.13 -2.11 -20.72
CA GLY A 78 -15.03 -2.39 -19.80
C GLY A 78 -14.69 -3.88 -19.72
N TYR A 79 -15.72 -4.72 -19.65
CA TYR A 79 -15.58 -6.17 -19.64
C TYR A 79 -14.94 -6.68 -20.94
N GLU A 80 -15.48 -6.30 -22.09
CA GLU A 80 -15.00 -6.75 -23.38
C GLU A 80 -13.60 -6.19 -23.72
N ALA A 81 -13.29 -4.96 -23.31
CA ALA A 81 -11.97 -4.36 -23.51
C ALA A 81 -10.91 -5.08 -22.67
N ILE A 82 -11.22 -5.44 -21.42
CA ILE A 82 -10.31 -6.21 -20.56
C ILE A 82 -10.16 -7.64 -21.09
N ALA A 83 -11.25 -8.27 -21.56
CA ALA A 83 -11.23 -9.62 -22.12
C ALA A 83 -10.36 -9.71 -23.39
N ARG A 84 -10.37 -8.67 -24.25
CA ARG A 84 -9.62 -8.64 -25.51
C ARG A 84 -8.18 -8.11 -25.38
N TYR A 85 -7.97 -7.04 -24.62
CA TYR A 85 -6.69 -6.31 -24.54
C TYR A 85 -5.95 -6.47 -23.19
N GLY A 86 -6.52 -7.21 -22.24
CA GLY A 86 -5.98 -7.39 -20.90
C GLY A 86 -6.22 -6.20 -19.96
N VAL A 87 -5.91 -6.39 -18.68
CA VAL A 87 -6.28 -5.46 -17.60
C VAL A 87 -5.68 -4.06 -17.78
N TRP A 88 -4.44 -3.96 -18.25
CA TRP A 88 -3.75 -2.67 -18.39
C TRP A 88 -4.29 -1.84 -19.55
N ARG A 89 -4.33 -2.42 -20.76
CA ARG A 89 -4.73 -1.69 -21.97
C ARG A 89 -6.25 -1.60 -22.09
N GLY A 90 -6.98 -2.66 -21.77
CA GLY A 90 -8.44 -2.67 -21.68
C GLY A 90 -8.96 -1.79 -20.55
N GLY A 91 -8.31 -1.83 -19.38
CA GLY A 91 -8.66 -0.95 -18.26
C GLY A 91 -8.46 0.53 -18.60
N TRP A 92 -7.38 0.89 -19.30
CA TRP A 92 -7.16 2.26 -19.77
C TRP A 92 -8.25 2.74 -20.73
N MET A 93 -8.66 1.90 -21.70
CA MET A 93 -9.76 2.22 -22.62
C MET A 93 -11.09 2.40 -21.88
N ALA A 94 -11.40 1.51 -20.93
CA ALA A 94 -12.60 1.58 -20.12
C ALA A 94 -12.66 2.86 -19.29
N VAL A 95 -11.58 3.21 -18.58
CA VAL A 95 -11.48 4.43 -17.76
C VAL A 95 -11.63 5.68 -18.62
N ARG A 96 -10.98 5.73 -19.79
CA ARG A 96 -11.11 6.86 -20.72
C ARG A 96 -12.54 7.02 -21.25
N ARG A 97 -13.29 5.94 -21.43
CA ARG A 97 -14.70 5.98 -21.86
C ARG A 97 -15.64 6.40 -20.73
N ILE A 98 -15.42 5.89 -19.53
CA ILE A 98 -16.12 6.30 -18.30
C ILE A 98 -15.92 7.80 -18.04
N ALA A 99 -14.70 8.32 -18.19
CA ALA A 99 -14.40 9.74 -18.04
C ALA A 99 -15.14 10.64 -19.06
N ARG A 100 -15.46 10.11 -20.25
CA ARG A 100 -16.26 10.80 -21.28
C ARG A 100 -17.76 10.64 -21.10
N CYS A 101 -18.20 9.72 -20.24
CA CYS A 101 -19.61 9.44 -19.97
C CYS A 101 -20.18 10.47 -18.98
N HIS A 102 -20.47 11.68 -19.48
CA HIS A 102 -21.11 12.76 -18.74
C HIS A 102 -22.39 13.24 -19.46
N PRO A 103 -23.38 13.82 -18.75
CA PRO A 103 -24.68 14.19 -19.33
C PRO A 103 -24.60 15.24 -20.47
N PHE A 104 -23.51 16.02 -20.51
CA PHE A 104 -23.23 16.99 -21.57
C PHE A 104 -22.61 16.38 -22.85
N ASN A 105 -22.36 15.07 -22.88
CA ASN A 105 -21.87 14.40 -24.09
C ASN A 105 -23.08 13.79 -24.82
N PRO A 106 -23.34 14.04 -26.12
CA PRO A 106 -24.49 13.46 -26.82
C PRO A 106 -24.53 11.93 -26.73
N GLY A 107 -23.39 11.27 -26.48
CA GLY A 107 -23.30 9.82 -26.50
C GLY A 107 -23.30 9.29 -27.93
N GLY A 108 -23.23 7.97 -28.08
CA GLY A 108 -23.17 7.34 -29.39
C GLY A 108 -22.79 5.87 -29.36
N TYR A 109 -22.71 5.27 -30.55
CA TYR A 109 -22.20 3.91 -30.73
C TYR A 109 -20.68 3.94 -30.79
N ASP A 110 -20.01 3.21 -29.89
CA ASP A 110 -18.54 3.15 -29.80
C ASP A 110 -18.14 1.69 -29.51
N PRO A 111 -18.05 0.84 -30.56
CA PRO A 111 -17.68 -0.56 -30.43
C PRO A 111 -16.18 -0.70 -30.15
N ILE A 112 -15.80 -1.78 -29.48
CA ILE A 112 -14.38 -2.08 -29.23
C ILE A 112 -13.76 -2.56 -30.54
N PRO A 113 -12.63 -1.96 -30.98
CA PRO A 113 -11.94 -2.44 -32.18
C PRO A 113 -11.58 -3.92 -32.02
N ASN A 114 -11.67 -4.67 -33.11
CA ASN A 114 -11.23 -6.06 -33.12
C ASN A 114 -9.69 -6.06 -33.20
N VAL A 115 -9.04 -6.90 -32.40
CA VAL A 115 -7.56 -7.01 -32.36
C VAL A 115 -7.01 -7.46 -33.72
N GLU A 116 -7.84 -8.10 -34.54
CA GLU A 116 -7.54 -8.54 -35.91
C GLU A 116 -7.39 -7.38 -36.90
N GLU A 117 -7.99 -6.22 -36.63
CA GLU A 117 -7.98 -5.07 -37.54
C GLU A 117 -6.73 -4.18 -37.38
N ASP A 118 -5.94 -4.41 -36.33
CA ASP A 118 -4.73 -3.64 -35.95
C ASP A 118 -3.42 -4.44 -36.13
N ARG A 119 -3.44 -5.58 -36.83
CA ARG A 119 -2.27 -6.43 -37.12
C ARG A 119 -1.98 -6.52 -38.60
#